data_AF-A0A7Y7Y9S6-F1
#
_entry.id   AF-A0A7Y7Y9S6-F1
#
_cell.length_a   1.000
_cell.length_b   1.000
_cell.length_c   1.000
_cell.angle_alpha   90.00
_cell.angle_beta   90.00
_cell.angle_gamma   90.00
#
_symmetry.space_group_name_H-M   'P 1'
#
loop_
_entity.id
_entity.type
_entity.pdbx_description
1 polymer ?
#
loop_
_entity_poly.entity_id
_entity_poly.type
_entity_poly.pdbx_seq_one_letter_code
_entity_poly.pdbx_strand_id
1 'polypeptide(L)'
;MKINWAENLRQNVHQVAESLGNLFVESFHYLALFAIGGVTAWAAVMEFLVMIEEGHIKIDDILLLFIYLELGAMVGIYFKTNHMPVRFLIYVAITALTRLLISNVSHHNPPDMGVVYLSGAILLLAFAILVVRYASSQFPSVKIEHPQRKTGEGSSEHPEVEKGEI
;
A
#
# COMPACT_ATOMS: atom_id res chain seq x y z
N MET A 1 -22.05 -1.47 -44.31
CA MET A 1 -21.11 -2.53 -43.84
C MET A 1 -19.75 -2.03 -43.32
N LYS A 2 -19.37 -0.74 -43.47
CA LYS A 2 -18.05 -0.21 -43.03
C LYS A 2 -17.96 0.28 -41.56
N ILE A 3 -19.09 0.39 -40.85
CA ILE A 3 -19.13 1.00 -39.50
C ILE A 3 -18.57 0.05 -38.42
N ASN A 4 -18.77 -1.27 -38.55
CA ASN A 4 -18.34 -2.27 -37.56
C ASN A 4 -16.82 -2.44 -37.41
N TRP A 5 -16.02 -2.13 -38.45
CA TRP A 5 -14.57 -2.37 -38.39
C TRP A 5 -13.83 -1.30 -37.57
N ALA A 6 -14.24 -0.04 -37.67
CA ALA A 6 -13.67 1.06 -36.90
C ALA A 6 -14.04 0.95 -35.41
N GLU A 7 -15.26 0.52 -35.09
CA GLU A 7 -15.70 0.31 -33.70
C GLU A 7 -14.95 -0.86 -33.04
N ASN A 8 -14.78 -1.99 -33.73
CA ASN A 8 -14.01 -3.14 -33.23
C ASN A 8 -12.53 -2.80 -33.01
N LEU A 9 -11.90 -2.03 -33.93
CA LEU A 9 -10.53 -1.58 -33.73
C LEU A 9 -10.40 -0.64 -32.52
N ARG A 10 -11.34 0.28 -32.34
CA ARG A 10 -11.33 1.22 -31.22
C ARG A 10 -11.51 0.50 -29.88
N GLN A 11 -12.39 -0.50 -29.82
CA GLN A 11 -12.60 -1.33 -28.62
C GLN A 11 -11.38 -2.18 -28.28
N ASN A 12 -10.77 -2.84 -29.28
CA ASN A 12 -9.55 -3.63 -29.08
C ASN A 12 -8.36 -2.75 -28.64
N VAL A 13 -8.18 -1.58 -29.26
CA VAL A 13 -7.12 -0.63 -28.86
C VAL A 13 -7.35 -0.11 -27.44
N HIS A 14 -8.58 0.14 -27.03
CA HIS A 14 -8.87 0.58 -25.66
C HIS A 14 -8.56 -0.49 -24.63
N GLN A 15 -8.97 -1.74 -24.87
CA GLN A 15 -8.68 -2.87 -23.98
C GLN A 15 -7.17 -3.16 -23.89
N VAL A 16 -6.45 -3.08 -25.01
CA VAL A 16 -4.99 -3.27 -25.02
C VAL A 16 -4.28 -2.13 -24.30
N ALA A 17 -4.70 -0.88 -24.51
CA ALA A 17 -4.12 0.28 -23.84
C ALA A 17 -4.36 0.24 -22.32
N GLU A 18 -5.56 -0.15 -21.89
CA GLU A 18 -5.92 -0.26 -20.48
C GLU A 18 -5.16 -1.41 -19.79
N SER A 19 -5.05 -2.56 -20.44
CA SER A 19 -4.28 -3.71 -19.92
C SER A 19 -2.77 -3.42 -19.84
N LEU A 20 -2.19 -2.84 -20.89
CA LEU A 20 -0.78 -2.44 -20.88
C LEU A 20 -0.51 -1.35 -19.85
N GLY A 21 -1.38 -0.35 -19.76
CA GLY A 21 -1.28 0.71 -18.76
C GLY A 21 -1.28 0.16 -17.34
N ASN A 22 -2.20 -0.76 -17.04
CA ASN A 22 -2.24 -1.40 -15.72
C ASN A 22 -0.98 -2.22 -15.44
N LEU A 23 -0.49 -3.00 -16.41
CA LEU A 23 0.74 -3.79 -16.29
C LEU A 23 1.96 -2.91 -16.00
N PHE A 24 2.12 -1.79 -16.71
CA PHE A 24 3.24 -0.87 -16.49
C PHE A 24 3.18 -0.20 -15.13
N VAL A 25 2.01 0.27 -14.70
CA VAL A 25 1.83 0.89 -13.38
C VAL A 25 2.14 -0.10 -12.27
N GLU A 26 1.63 -1.32 -12.37
CA GLU A 26 1.87 -2.38 -11.38
C GLU A 26 3.35 -2.80 -11.35
N SER A 27 3.97 -2.97 -12.52
CA SER A 27 5.40 -3.31 -12.62
C SER A 27 6.30 -2.21 -12.04
N PHE A 28 6.02 -0.95 -12.37
CA PHE A 28 6.74 0.20 -11.81
C PHE A 28 6.59 0.26 -10.30
N HIS A 29 5.37 0.01 -9.80
CA HIS A 29 5.09 0.03 -8.38
C HIS A 29 5.92 -1.01 -7.62
N TYR A 30 5.95 -2.27 -8.08
CA TYR A 30 6.77 -3.31 -7.46
C TYR A 30 8.27 -3.03 -7.55
N LEU A 31 8.74 -2.49 -8.69
CA LEU A 31 10.16 -2.16 -8.86
C LEU A 31 10.59 -1.04 -7.89
N ALA A 32 9.77 0.01 -7.75
CA ALA A 32 10.01 1.08 -6.81
C ALA A 32 10.05 0.54 -5.37
N LEU A 33 9.12 -0.35 -5.03
CA LEU A 33 9.05 -0.94 -3.70
C LEU A 33 10.23 -1.85 -3.38
N PHE A 34 10.69 -2.62 -4.38
CA PHE A 34 11.91 -3.43 -4.28
C PHE A 34 13.14 -2.55 -4.04
N ALA A 35 13.26 -1.43 -4.77
CA ALA A 35 14.35 -0.49 -4.60
C ALA A 35 14.36 0.13 -3.19
N ILE A 36 13.20 0.58 -2.69
CA ILE A 36 13.08 1.15 -1.34
C ILE A 36 13.43 0.10 -0.27
N GLY A 37 12.93 -1.12 -0.40
CA GLY A 37 13.26 -2.23 0.52
C GLY A 37 14.75 -2.56 0.51
N GLY A 38 15.35 -2.64 -0.69
CA GLY A 38 16.79 -2.91 -0.87
C GLY A 38 17.66 -1.82 -0.24
N VAL A 39 17.36 -0.54 -0.49
CA VAL A 39 18.08 0.59 0.11
C VAL A 39 17.91 0.60 1.64
N THR A 40 16.72 0.30 2.15
CA THR A 40 16.47 0.23 3.60
C THR A 40 17.31 -0.86 4.26
N ALA A 41 17.36 -2.06 3.68
CA ALA A 41 18.17 -3.16 4.18
C ALA A 41 19.67 -2.83 4.10
N TRP A 42 20.12 -2.27 2.98
CA TRP A 42 21.51 -1.85 2.81
C TRP A 42 21.93 -0.79 3.83
N ALA A 43 21.11 0.25 4.02
CA ALA A 43 21.35 1.29 5.02
C ALA A 43 21.45 0.71 6.43
N ALA A 44 20.53 -0.18 6.81
CA ALA A 44 20.56 -0.83 8.12
C ALA A 44 21.86 -1.60 8.38
N VAL A 45 22.34 -2.34 7.37
CA VAL A 45 23.60 -3.09 7.47
C VAL A 45 24.79 -2.14 7.59
N MET A 46 24.82 -1.06 6.79
CA MET A 46 25.91 -0.08 6.86
C MET A 46 25.96 0.62 8.22
N GLU A 47 24.83 1.08 8.75
CA GLU A 47 24.76 1.69 10.09
C GLU A 47 25.16 0.71 11.18
N PHE A 48 24.74 -0.55 11.08
CA PHE A 48 25.16 -1.60 12.02
C PHE A 48 26.68 -1.84 12.01
N LEU A 49 27.31 -1.82 10.83
CA LEU A 49 28.76 -1.97 10.73
C LEU A 49 29.49 -0.77 11.35
N VAL A 50 29.00 0.46 11.13
CA VAL A 50 29.54 1.68 11.75
C VAL A 50 29.47 1.59 13.28
N MET A 51 28.33 1.15 13.85
CA MET A 51 28.19 0.94 15.29
C MET A 51 29.22 -0.03 15.87
N ILE A 52 29.51 -1.12 15.15
CA ILE A 52 30.53 -2.10 15.57
C ILE A 52 31.92 -1.45 15.54
N GLU A 53 32.22 -0.67 14.51
CA GLU A 53 33.50 0.01 14.35
C GLU A 53 33.75 1.06 15.44
N GLU A 54 32.72 1.79 15.85
CA GLU A 54 32.80 2.78 16.94
C GLU A 54 32.97 2.15 18.33
N GLY A 55 32.61 0.87 18.51
CA GLY A 55 32.80 0.11 19.76
C GLY A 55 31.90 0.51 20.93
N HIS A 56 31.02 1.50 20.75
CA HIS A 56 30.07 1.96 21.75
C HIS A 56 28.69 2.17 21.12
N ILE A 57 27.71 1.35 21.52
CA ILE A 57 26.34 1.40 21.00
C ILE A 57 25.47 2.20 21.96
N LYS A 58 24.81 3.26 21.46
CA LYS A 58 23.82 4.04 22.21
C LYS A 58 22.41 3.53 21.95
N ILE A 59 21.49 3.96 22.81
CA ILE A 59 20.05 3.69 22.63
C ILE A 59 19.54 4.25 21.30
N ASP A 60 20.02 5.42 20.89
CA ASP A 60 19.63 6.05 19.63
C ASP A 60 19.95 5.18 18.41
N ASP A 61 21.11 4.51 18.42
CA ASP A 61 21.54 3.67 17.30
C ASP A 61 20.68 2.40 17.19
N ILE A 62 20.32 1.80 18.34
CA ILE A 62 19.40 0.66 18.38
C ILE A 62 18.01 1.09 17.89
N LEU A 63 17.52 2.24 18.33
CA LEU A 63 16.23 2.79 17.89
C LEU A 63 16.23 3.09 16.39
N LEU A 64 17.35 3.54 15.83
CA LEU A 64 17.54 3.76 14.39
C LEU A 64 17.48 2.44 13.61
N LEU A 65 18.13 1.37 14.08
CA LEU A 65 18.03 0.04 13.44
C LEU A 65 16.60 -0.49 13.42
N PHE A 66 15.85 -0.28 14.50
CA PHE A 66 14.44 -0.61 14.49
C PHE A 66 13.68 0.18 13.40
N ILE A 67 14.15 1.36 12.94
CA ILE A 67 13.37 2.25 12.02
C ILE A 67 13.47 1.62 10.67
N TYR A 68 14.69 1.21 10.31
CA TYR A 68 14.91 0.43 9.11
C TYR A 68 14.17 -0.90 9.14
N LEU A 69 14.12 -1.59 10.28
CA LEU A 69 13.36 -2.84 10.40
C LEU A 69 11.86 -2.61 10.21
N GLU A 70 11.29 -1.56 10.82
CA GLU A 70 9.87 -1.24 10.63
C GLU A 70 9.55 -0.83 9.20
N LEU A 71 10.36 0.04 8.61
CA LEU A 71 10.19 0.46 7.23
C LEU A 71 10.29 -0.74 6.27
N GLY A 72 11.28 -1.61 6.48
CA GLY A 72 11.45 -2.86 5.74
C GLY A 72 10.27 -3.83 5.90
N ALA A 73 9.73 -3.97 7.13
CA ALA A 73 8.55 -4.79 7.38
C ALA A 73 7.30 -4.24 6.66
N MET A 74 7.13 -2.92 6.62
CA MET A 74 6.01 -2.30 5.90
C MET A 74 6.13 -2.48 4.39
N VAL A 75 7.33 -2.34 3.83
CA VAL A 75 7.63 -2.68 2.42
C VAL A 75 7.32 -4.16 2.15
N GLY A 76 7.71 -5.08 3.04
CA GLY A 76 7.41 -6.50 2.91
C GLY A 76 5.91 -6.83 2.98
N ILE A 77 5.17 -6.20 3.89
CA ILE A 77 3.71 -6.35 4.00
C ILE A 77 3.03 -5.81 2.76
N TYR A 78 3.51 -4.69 2.22
CA TYR A 78 2.99 -4.13 0.98
C TYR A 78 3.15 -5.13 -0.17
N PHE A 79 4.34 -5.73 -0.34
CA PHE A 79 4.57 -6.77 -1.36
C PHE A 79 3.57 -7.92 -1.28
N LYS A 80 3.13 -8.30 -0.07
CA LYS A 80 2.15 -9.37 0.13
C LYS A 80 0.70 -8.94 -0.10
N THR A 81 0.37 -7.65 -0.01
CA THR A 81 -1.02 -7.18 0.09
C THR A 81 -1.46 -6.23 -1.02
N ASN A 82 -0.56 -5.75 -1.89
CA ASN A 82 -0.84 -4.89 -3.06
C ASN A 82 -1.66 -3.62 -2.77
N HIS A 83 -1.73 -3.20 -1.51
CA HIS A 83 -2.50 -2.05 -1.11
C HIS A 83 -1.60 -1.07 -0.39
N MET A 84 -1.63 0.20 -0.82
CA MET A 84 -0.95 1.31 -0.14
C MET A 84 -2.01 2.03 0.68
N PRO A 85 -2.43 1.52 1.85
CA PRO A 85 -3.28 2.30 2.71
C PRO A 85 -2.43 3.40 3.31
N VAL A 86 -2.90 4.64 3.15
CA VAL A 86 -2.40 5.84 3.84
C VAL A 86 -2.23 5.62 5.36
N ARG A 87 -2.96 4.64 5.93
CA ARG A 87 -2.78 4.18 7.31
C ARG A 87 -1.35 3.74 7.64
N PHE A 88 -0.64 3.07 6.73
CA PHE A 88 0.74 2.65 7.00
C PHE A 88 1.67 3.85 7.22
N LEU A 89 1.50 4.94 6.45
CA LEU A 89 2.31 6.15 6.61
C LEU A 89 2.10 6.81 7.99
N ILE A 90 0.86 6.81 8.49
CA ILE A 90 0.57 7.37 9.82
C ILE A 90 1.18 6.47 10.92
N TYR A 91 1.16 5.15 10.75
CA TYR A 91 1.84 4.24 11.68
C TYR A 91 3.36 4.49 11.71
N VAL A 92 4.01 4.66 10.54
CA VAL A 92 5.44 5.01 10.47
C VAL A 92 5.71 6.30 11.24
N ALA A 93 4.89 7.33 11.02
CA ALA A 93 5.07 8.62 11.68
C ALA A 93 4.94 8.49 13.21
N ILE A 94 3.93 7.76 13.69
CA ILE A 94 3.75 7.49 15.13
C ILE A 94 4.97 6.77 15.70
N THR A 95 5.46 5.71 15.05
CA THR A 95 6.62 5.01 15.56
C THR A 95 7.87 5.90 15.55
N ALA A 96 8.12 6.63 14.46
CA ALA A 96 9.27 7.53 14.36
C ALA A 96 9.26 8.59 15.47
N LEU A 97 8.12 9.23 15.73
CA LEU A 97 7.97 10.18 16.83
C LEU A 97 8.11 9.51 18.20
N THR A 98 7.55 8.32 18.38
CA THR A 98 7.67 7.57 19.65
C THR A 98 9.12 7.23 19.96
N ARG A 99 9.93 6.95 18.95
CA ARG A 99 11.36 6.67 19.16
C ARG A 99 12.17 7.92 19.43
N LEU A 100 11.85 8.99 18.73
CA LEU A 100 12.41 10.29 19.06
C LEU A 100 12.08 10.68 20.52
N LEU A 101 10.89 10.34 21.01
CA LEU A 101 10.50 10.56 22.41
C LEU A 101 11.38 9.75 23.37
N ILE A 102 11.53 8.44 23.12
CA ILE A 102 12.35 7.54 23.95
C ILE A 102 13.82 8.01 23.97
N SER A 103 14.36 8.35 22.80
CA SER A 103 15.72 8.90 22.65
C SER A 103 15.92 10.18 23.47
N ASN A 104 14.99 11.14 23.38
CA ASN A 104 15.06 12.41 24.11
C ASN A 104 14.98 12.21 25.62
N VAL A 105 14.06 11.35 26.08
CA VAL A 105 13.88 11.03 27.51
C VAL A 105 15.09 10.30 28.07
N SER A 106 15.77 9.48 27.27
CA SER A 106 16.94 8.72 27.73
C SER A 106 18.22 9.57 27.87
N HIS A 107 18.34 10.71 27.17
CA HIS A 107 19.55 11.52 27.15
C HIS A 107 19.51 12.78 28.03
N HIS A 108 18.32 13.27 28.42
CA HIS A 108 18.17 14.53 29.17
C HIS A 108 17.55 14.31 30.55
N ASN A 109 18.30 14.63 31.61
CA ASN A 109 17.89 14.46 33.01
C ASN A 109 16.94 15.55 33.58
N PRO A 110 16.73 16.74 33.00
CA PRO A 110 15.60 17.59 33.37
C PRO A 110 14.42 17.42 32.37
N PRO A 111 13.16 17.55 32.85
CA PRO A 111 11.99 17.52 31.99
C PRO A 111 11.99 18.74 31.06
N ASP A 112 12.40 18.53 29.81
CA ASP A 112 12.30 19.53 28.76
C ASP A 112 10.88 19.58 28.17
N MET A 113 10.46 20.78 27.76
CA MET A 113 9.17 20.99 27.09
C MET A 113 9.05 20.22 25.77
N GLY A 114 10.18 19.82 25.15
CA GLY A 114 10.22 18.96 23.98
C GLY A 114 9.48 17.64 24.16
N VAL A 115 9.54 17.02 25.34
CA VAL A 115 8.84 15.75 25.65
C VAL A 115 7.33 15.95 25.57
N VAL A 116 6.82 17.09 26.04
CA VAL A 116 5.39 17.44 25.99
C VAL A 116 4.94 17.67 24.55
N TYR A 117 5.72 18.41 23.75
CA TYR A 117 5.40 18.64 22.34
C TYR A 117 5.38 17.34 21.54
N LEU A 118 6.36 16.44 21.74
CA LEU A 118 6.38 15.15 21.07
C LEU A 118 5.20 14.27 21.49
N SER A 119 4.90 14.22 22.78
CA SER A 119 3.75 13.46 23.29
C SER A 119 2.43 13.99 22.73
N GLY A 120 2.29 15.32 22.63
CA GLY A 120 1.15 15.98 21.98
C GLY A 120 1.06 15.68 20.48
N ALA A 121 2.19 15.64 19.76
CA ALA A 121 2.23 15.28 18.35
C ALA A 121 1.82 13.81 18.12
N ILE A 122 2.31 12.88 18.95
CA ILE A 122 1.90 11.46 18.91
C ILE A 122 0.39 11.34 19.16
N LEU A 123 -0.13 12.06 20.16
CA LEU A 123 -1.56 12.08 20.46
C LEU A 123 -2.40 12.63 19.30
N LEU A 124 -1.92 13.68 18.62
CA LEU A 124 -2.57 14.24 17.45
C LEU A 124 -2.59 13.24 16.28
N LEU A 125 -1.47 12.56 16.00
CA LEU A 125 -1.42 11.50 14.97
C LEU A 125 -2.31 10.31 15.33
N ALA A 126 -2.36 9.91 16.60
CA ALA A 126 -3.24 8.86 17.08
C ALA A 126 -4.73 9.24 16.88
N PHE A 127 -5.08 10.51 17.10
CA PHE A 127 -6.42 11.01 16.79
C PHE A 127 -6.68 11.06 15.28
N ALA A 128 -5.71 11.49 14.47
CA ALA A 128 -5.84 11.51 13.02
C ALA A 128 -6.15 10.12 12.45
N ILE A 129 -5.45 9.07 12.93
CA ILE A 129 -5.73 7.70 12.47
C ILE A 129 -7.08 7.18 12.95
N LEU A 130 -7.54 7.59 14.13
CA LEU A 130 -8.88 7.27 14.61
C LEU A 130 -9.95 7.86 13.66
N VAL A 131 -9.79 9.13 13.27
CA VAL A 131 -10.68 9.80 12.31
C VAL A 131 -10.65 9.10 10.95
N VAL A 132 -9.47 8.80 10.40
CA VAL A 132 -9.33 8.09 9.12
C VAL A 132 -9.98 6.71 9.18
N ARG A 133 -9.80 5.98 10.29
CA ARG A 133 -10.41 4.67 10.50
C ARG A 133 -11.93 4.76 10.55
N TYR A 134 -12.46 5.72 11.30
CA TYR A 134 -13.91 5.93 11.44
C TYR A 134 -14.56 6.33 10.11
N ALA A 135 -13.98 7.31 9.40
CA ALA A 135 -14.46 7.74 8.09
C ALA A 135 -14.45 6.60 7.06
N SER A 136 -13.37 5.81 7.05
CA SER A 136 -13.24 4.65 6.16
C SER A 136 -14.24 3.53 6.47
N SER A 137 -14.72 3.40 7.72
CA SER A 137 -15.75 2.41 8.07
C SER A 137 -17.17 2.87 7.72
N GLN A 138 -17.44 4.17 7.70
CA GLN A 138 -18.78 4.72 7.47
C GLN A 138 -19.09 4.98 5.98
N PHE A 139 -18.06 5.12 5.13
CA PHE A 139 -18.23 5.27 3.67
C PHE A 139 -17.38 4.25 2.90
N PRO A 140 -17.80 2.98 2.81
CA PRO A 140 -17.21 2.05 1.85
C PRO A 140 -17.42 2.61 0.46
N SER A 141 -16.35 2.76 -0.33
CA SER A 141 -16.46 3.17 -1.72
C SER A 141 -17.44 2.24 -2.44
N VAL A 142 -18.49 2.83 -3.00
CA VAL A 142 -19.50 2.12 -3.78
C VAL A 142 -18.77 1.28 -4.82
N LYS A 143 -18.91 -0.04 -4.70
CA LYS A 143 -18.47 -1.01 -5.70
C LYS A 143 -19.18 -0.62 -6.99
N ILE A 144 -18.45 -0.06 -7.95
CA ILE A 144 -19.02 0.18 -9.28
C ILE A 144 -19.25 -1.20 -9.87
N GLU A 145 -20.48 -1.68 -9.74
CA GLU A 145 -20.96 -2.90 -10.35
C GLU A 145 -20.90 -2.66 -11.87
N HIS A 146 -19.97 -3.31 -12.55
CA HIS A 146 -20.01 -3.37 -14.01
C HIS A 146 -21.38 -3.93 -14.39
N PRO A 147 -22.19 -3.22 -15.21
CA PRO A 147 -23.46 -3.73 -15.66
C PRO A 147 -23.19 -4.96 -16.53
N GLN A 148 -23.37 -6.14 -15.93
CA GLN A 148 -23.40 -7.39 -16.66
C GLN A 148 -24.61 -7.29 -17.58
N ARG A 149 -24.31 -7.07 -18.86
CA ARG A 149 -25.26 -6.90 -19.95
C ARG A 149 -26.17 -8.13 -19.99
N LYS A 150 -27.38 -8.02 -19.43
CA LYS A 150 -28.47 -8.97 -19.68
C LYS A 150 -28.84 -8.86 -21.16
N THR A 151 -28.41 -9.82 -21.98
CA THR A 151 -29.09 -10.07 -23.25
C THR A 151 -30.28 -10.99 -22.93
N GLY A 152 -31.47 -10.39 -22.91
CA GLY A 152 -32.73 -11.08 -22.70
C GLY A 152 -33.14 -11.95 -23.91
N GLU A 153 -33.98 -12.92 -23.58
CA GLU A 153 -34.68 -13.89 -24.42
C GLU A 153 -35.57 -13.24 -25.51
N GLY A 154 -35.84 -14.00 -26.58
CA GLY A 154 -36.98 -13.69 -27.47
C GLY A 154 -37.06 -14.38 -28.83
N SER A 155 -37.47 -15.65 -28.82
CA SER A 155 -38.39 -16.29 -29.79
C SER A 155 -37.94 -16.69 -31.22
N SER A 156 -37.98 -18.00 -31.51
CA SER A 156 -38.72 -18.56 -32.66
C SER A 156 -39.01 -20.06 -32.43
N GLU A 157 -40.26 -20.45 -32.62
CA GLU A 157 -40.81 -21.82 -32.52
C GLU A 157 -40.26 -22.82 -33.57
N HIS A 158 -40.20 -24.10 -33.14
CA HIS A 158 -40.28 -25.46 -33.78
C HIS A 158 -40.57 -25.62 -35.31
N PRO A 159 -40.54 -26.85 -35.92
CA PRO A 159 -40.04 -28.21 -35.54
C PRO A 159 -39.35 -29.01 -36.69
N GLU A 160 -38.54 -30.06 -36.40
CA GLU A 160 -38.38 -31.30 -37.25
C GLU A 160 -37.53 -32.35 -36.49
N VAL A 161 -38.08 -33.43 -35.91
CA VAL A 161 -38.46 -34.76 -36.46
C VAL A 161 -37.27 -35.74 -36.69
N GLU A 162 -37.27 -36.78 -35.86
CA GLU A 162 -36.91 -38.20 -36.14
C GLU A 162 -35.44 -38.64 -36.30
N LYS A 163 -34.96 -39.43 -35.33
CA LYS A 163 -34.71 -40.90 -35.36
C LYS A 163 -33.82 -41.24 -34.15
N GLY A 164 -34.11 -42.19 -33.26
CA GLY A 164 -34.85 -43.43 -33.39
C GLY A 164 -33.93 -44.59 -33.02
N GLU A 165 -34.12 -45.11 -31.79
CA GLU A 165 -33.87 -46.50 -31.32
C GLU A 165 -32.40 -47.02 -31.35
N ILE A 166 -31.90 -47.85 -30.42
CA ILE A 166 -32.47 -48.75 -29.39
C ILE A 166 -31.45 -48.89 -28.26
#